data_AF-A0A010YHB2-F1
#
_entry.id   AF-A0A010YHB2-F1
#
_cell.length_a   1.000
_cell.length_b   1.000
_cell.length_c   1.000
_cell.angle_alpha   90.00
_cell.angle_beta   90.00
_cell.angle_gamma   90.00
#
_symmetry.space_group_name_H-M   'P 1'
#
loop_
_entity.id
_entity.type
_entity.pdbx_description
1 polymer ?
#
loop_
_entity_poly.entity_id
_entity_poly.type
_entity_poly.pdbx_seq_one_letter_code
_entity_poly.pdbx_strand_id
1 'polypeptide(L)'
;MKLTPRWRKTVLISHVATSVGWLGADAVLVVLGVAGLTGAAGGPDVVYPVAGLIGTVLITPLALAALVTGVVSGLGTKWGLVRYWWVAVKLAVTVVMNVLVLFLLAPGLREAARLGAELPSRDAINLVVAPSVACALLLFTTVLSVAKPWKRR
;
A
#
# COMPACT_ATOMS: atom_id res chain seq x y z
N MET A 1 -12.84 15.30 -19.10
CA MET A 1 -13.18 14.33 -20.17
C MET A 1 -13.84 13.11 -19.54
N LYS A 2 -14.97 12.61 -20.07
CA LYS A 2 -15.62 11.39 -19.54
C LYS A 2 -15.02 10.16 -20.22
N LEU A 3 -14.54 9.18 -19.44
CA LEU A 3 -14.02 7.93 -20.00
C LEU A 3 -15.13 7.14 -20.70
N THR A 4 -14.79 6.45 -21.79
CA THR A 4 -15.72 5.50 -22.43
C THR A 4 -15.98 4.32 -21.50
N PRO A 5 -17.11 3.59 -21.66
CA PRO A 5 -17.47 2.47 -20.78
C PRO A 5 -16.39 1.38 -20.67
N ARG A 6 -15.69 1.09 -21.78
CA ARG A 6 -14.58 0.12 -21.82
C ARG A 6 -13.40 0.59 -20.97
N TRP A 7 -12.93 1.82 -21.19
CA TRP A 7 -11.82 2.39 -20.41
C TRP A 7 -12.13 2.49 -18.93
N ARG A 8 -13.37 2.86 -18.57
CA ARG A 8 -13.80 2.87 -17.16
C ARG A 8 -13.67 1.50 -16.50
N LYS A 9 -14.05 0.43 -17.21
CA LYS A 9 -13.93 -0.94 -16.70
C LYS A 9 -12.47 -1.36 -16.55
N THR A 10 -11.64 -1.06 -17.54
CA THR A 10 -10.20 -1.36 -17.48
C THR A 10 -9.53 -0.66 -16.29
N VAL A 11 -9.74 0.65 -16.13
CA VAL A 11 -9.16 1.41 -15.01
C VAL A 11 -9.64 0.86 -13.67
N LEU A 12 -10.93 0.49 -13.55
CA LEU A 12 -11.46 -0.10 -12.34
C LEU A 12 -10.81 -1.46 -12.02
N ILE A 13 -10.67 -2.34 -13.02
CA ILE A 13 -10.01 -3.63 -12.84
C ILE A 13 -8.56 -3.42 -12.41
N SER A 14 -7.82 -2.53 -13.08
CA SER A 14 -6.44 -2.20 -12.72
C SER A 14 -6.35 -1.68 -11.30
N HIS A 15 -7.22 -0.74 -10.91
CA HIS A 15 -7.24 -0.17 -9.57
C HIS A 15 -7.48 -1.22 -8.48
N VAL A 16 -8.45 -2.12 -8.70
CA VAL A 16 -8.74 -3.22 -7.78
C VAL A 16 -7.56 -4.18 -7.70
N ALA A 17 -7.03 -4.63 -8.85
CA ALA A 17 -5.92 -5.57 -8.89
C ALA A 17 -4.67 -5.02 -8.20
N THR A 18 -4.31 -3.75 -8.44
CA THR A 18 -3.15 -3.11 -7.81
C THR A 18 -3.36 -2.91 -6.31
N SER A 19 -4.58 -2.56 -5.88
CA SER A 19 -4.88 -2.35 -4.45
C SER A 19 -4.89 -3.66 -3.66
N VAL A 20 -5.45 -4.73 -4.22
CA VAL A 20 -5.43 -6.07 -3.60
C VAL A 20 -4.01 -6.63 -3.60
N GLY A 21 -3.27 -6.46 -4.68
CA GLY A 21 -1.85 -6.84 -4.74
C GLY A 21 -1.02 -6.11 -3.69
N TRP A 22 -1.26 -4.80 -3.49
CA TRP A 22 -0.56 -4.02 -2.46
C TRP A 22 -0.89 -4.55 -1.06
N LEU A 23 -2.17 -4.75 -0.75
CA LEU A 23 -2.60 -5.33 0.53
C LEU A 23 -1.95 -6.69 0.80
N GLY A 24 -1.88 -7.57 -0.21
CA GLY A 24 -1.23 -8.86 -0.09
C GLY A 24 0.29 -8.75 0.14
N ALA A 25 0.96 -7.82 -0.54
CA ALA A 25 2.38 -7.58 -0.37
C ALA A 25 2.71 -7.02 1.03
N ASP A 26 1.89 -6.12 1.57
CA ASP A 26 2.03 -5.66 2.96
C ASP A 26 1.85 -6.82 3.95
N ALA A 27 0.87 -7.71 3.72
CA ALA A 27 0.69 -8.89 4.57
C ALA A 27 1.92 -9.82 4.54
N VAL A 28 2.57 -10.00 3.38
CA VAL A 28 3.84 -10.74 3.28
C VAL A 28 4.94 -10.04 4.06
N LEU A 29 5.06 -8.70 3.99
CA LEU A 29 6.05 -7.96 4.77
C LEU A 29 5.82 -8.12 6.28
N VAL A 30 4.58 -8.16 6.75
CA VAL A 30 4.28 -8.45 8.17
C VAL A 30 4.85 -9.81 8.57
N VAL A 31 4.65 -10.85 7.74
CA VAL A 31 5.18 -12.19 8.01
C VAL A 31 6.71 -12.20 8.02
N LEU A 32 7.36 -11.54 7.05
CA LEU A 32 8.82 -11.45 6.99
C LEU A 32 9.41 -10.65 8.16
N GLY A 33 8.76 -9.56 8.57
CA GLY A 33 9.16 -8.78 9.74
C GLY A 33 9.09 -9.61 11.03
N VAL A 34 8.01 -10.38 11.21
CA VAL A 34 7.87 -11.31 12.35
C VAL A 34 8.93 -12.41 12.29
N ALA A 35 9.21 -12.97 11.11
CA ALA A 35 10.27 -13.96 10.95
C ALA A 35 11.64 -13.39 11.34
N GLY A 36 11.94 -12.14 10.95
CA GLY A 36 13.17 -11.46 11.32
C GLY A 36 13.30 -11.24 12.84
N LEU A 37 12.21 -10.85 13.51
CA LEU A 37 12.19 -10.64 14.96
C LEU A 37 12.34 -11.95 15.77
N THR A 38 11.80 -13.04 15.24
CA THR A 38 11.80 -14.35 15.92
C THR A 38 12.99 -15.23 15.55
N GLY A 39 13.83 -14.81 14.59
CA GLY A 39 14.92 -15.62 14.05
C GLY A 39 14.45 -16.79 13.17
N ALA A 40 13.17 -16.82 12.77
CA ALA A 40 12.62 -17.88 11.94
C ALA A 40 13.13 -17.77 10.49
N ALA A 41 13.04 -18.88 9.75
CA ALA A 41 13.37 -18.93 8.32
C ALA A 41 14.78 -18.40 7.96
N GLY A 42 15.77 -18.64 8.82
CA GLY A 42 17.15 -18.18 8.63
C GLY A 42 17.46 -16.81 9.24
N GLY A 43 16.49 -16.18 9.92
CA GLY A 43 16.70 -14.96 10.67
C GLY A 43 16.78 -13.69 9.81
N PRO A 44 17.10 -12.54 10.45
CA PRO A 44 17.04 -11.22 9.81
C PRO A 44 17.93 -11.10 8.57
N ASP A 45 19.12 -11.72 8.56
CA ASP A 45 20.06 -11.69 7.44
C ASP A 45 19.51 -12.35 6.16
N VAL A 46 18.55 -13.26 6.29
CA VAL A 46 17.91 -13.94 5.15
C VAL A 46 16.60 -13.26 4.76
N VAL A 47 15.77 -12.89 5.74
CA VAL A 47 14.41 -12.41 5.45
C VAL A 47 14.37 -10.93 5.08
N TYR A 48 15.26 -10.08 5.61
CA TYR A 48 15.26 -8.65 5.31
C TYR A 48 15.66 -8.30 3.87
N PRO A 49 16.62 -8.98 3.22
CA PRO A 49 16.85 -8.81 1.79
C PRO A 49 15.62 -9.10 0.93
N VAL A 50 14.85 -10.14 1.26
CA VAL A 50 13.60 -10.47 0.57
C VAL A 50 12.55 -9.38 0.82
N ALA A 51 12.43 -8.91 2.06
CA ALA A 51 11.54 -7.80 2.42
C ALA A 51 11.91 -6.50 1.65
N GLY A 52 13.20 -6.22 1.50
CA GLY A 52 13.76 -5.15 0.66
C GLY A 52 13.30 -5.25 -0.80
N LEU A 53 13.38 -6.44 -1.39
CA LEU A 53 12.93 -6.69 -2.76
C LEU A 53 11.41 -6.46 -2.89
N ILE A 54 10.61 -7.00 -1.97
CA ILE A 54 9.16 -6.83 -1.98
C ILE A 54 8.77 -5.35 -1.86
N GLY A 55 9.37 -4.62 -0.90
CA GLY A 55 9.07 -3.20 -0.72
C GLY A 55 9.39 -2.34 -1.95
N THR A 56 10.51 -2.64 -2.60
CA THR A 56 11.05 -1.79 -3.67
C THR A 56 10.55 -2.19 -5.06
N VAL A 57 10.50 -3.48 -5.36
CA VAL A 57 10.15 -3.99 -6.71
C VAL A 57 8.66 -4.32 -6.83
N LEU A 58 7.97 -4.63 -5.73
CA LEU A 58 6.54 -4.99 -5.77
C LEU A 58 5.64 -3.90 -5.19
N ILE A 59 5.82 -3.52 -3.93
CA ILE A 59 4.94 -2.56 -3.25
C ILE A 59 5.00 -1.19 -3.90
N THR A 60 6.20 -0.66 -4.15
CA THR A 60 6.37 0.68 -4.73
C THR A 60 5.60 0.85 -6.06
N PRO A 61 5.74 -0.02 -7.08
CA PRO A 61 4.96 0.14 -8.30
C PRO A 61 3.46 -0.13 -8.11
N LEU A 62 3.06 -1.06 -7.24
CA LEU A 62 1.64 -1.30 -6.94
C LEU A 62 0.98 -0.08 -6.29
N ALA A 63 1.66 0.56 -5.34
CA ALA A 63 1.19 1.76 -4.66
C ALA A 63 0.99 2.93 -5.63
N LEU A 64 1.98 3.16 -6.50
CA LEU A 64 1.92 4.19 -7.54
C LEU A 64 0.80 3.89 -8.55
N ALA A 65 0.69 2.64 -9.01
CA ALA A 65 -0.34 2.24 -9.95
C ALA A 65 -1.76 2.37 -9.34
N ALA A 66 -1.93 2.02 -8.06
CA ALA A 66 -3.19 2.21 -7.33
C ALA A 66 -3.55 3.70 -7.22
N LEU A 67 -2.58 4.58 -6.95
CA LEU A 67 -2.80 6.02 -6.91
C LEU A 67 -3.18 6.58 -8.28
N VAL A 68 -2.43 6.26 -9.34
CA VAL A 68 -2.69 6.73 -10.70
C VAL A 68 -4.08 6.28 -11.17
N THR A 69 -4.41 5.00 -11.02
CA THR A 69 -5.71 4.47 -11.41
C THR A 69 -6.86 5.06 -10.57
N GLY A 70 -6.61 5.37 -9.30
CA GLY A 70 -7.56 6.07 -8.42
C GLY A 70 -7.83 7.50 -8.89
N VAL A 71 -6.78 8.26 -9.23
CA VAL A 71 -6.90 9.62 -9.79
C VAL A 71 -7.63 9.60 -11.12
N VAL A 72 -7.25 8.70 -12.04
CA VAL A 72 -7.91 8.55 -13.34
C VAL A 72 -9.39 8.18 -13.16
N SER A 73 -9.72 7.31 -12.20
CA SER A 73 -11.12 6.97 -11.87
C SER A 73 -11.89 8.19 -11.34
N GLY A 74 -11.28 8.99 -10.46
CA GLY A 74 -11.91 10.20 -9.92
C GLY A 74 -12.16 11.28 -10.97
N LEU A 75 -11.20 11.52 -11.87
CA LEU A 75 -11.30 12.52 -12.95
C LEU A 75 -12.16 12.05 -14.12
N GLY A 76 -12.10 10.76 -14.46
CA GLY A 76 -12.71 10.18 -15.65
C GLY A 76 -14.16 9.76 -15.49
N THR A 77 -14.70 9.82 -14.27
CA THR A 77 -16.08 9.38 -13.95
C THR A 77 -16.92 10.52 -13.36
N LYS A 78 -18.23 10.29 -13.27
CA LYS A 78 -19.18 11.27 -12.69
C LYS A 78 -18.92 11.60 -11.22
N TRP A 79 -18.07 10.82 -10.55
CA TRP A 79 -17.80 10.97 -9.13
C TRP A 79 -16.96 12.22 -8.85
N GLY A 80 -15.97 12.58 -9.67
CA GLY A 80 -15.07 13.70 -9.38
C GLY A 80 -14.18 13.43 -8.16
N LEU A 81 -12.99 14.05 -8.08
CA LEU A 81 -12.05 13.81 -6.97
C LEU A 81 -12.54 14.40 -5.63
N VAL A 82 -13.17 15.57 -5.67
CA VAL A 82 -13.56 16.34 -4.47
C VAL A 82 -15.07 16.50 -4.31
N ARG A 83 -15.87 15.97 -5.24
CA ARG A 83 -17.33 16.14 -5.22
C ARG A 83 -18.00 15.34 -4.11
N TYR A 84 -17.40 14.21 -3.74
CA TYR A 84 -17.86 13.33 -2.65
C TYR A 84 -16.76 13.21 -1.61
N TRP A 85 -17.05 13.62 -0.38
CA TRP A 85 -16.09 13.61 0.73
C TRP A 85 -15.44 12.24 0.94
N TRP A 86 -16.20 11.14 0.79
CA TRP A 86 -15.64 9.79 0.91
C TRP A 86 -14.62 9.45 -0.19
N VAL A 87 -14.71 10.04 -1.39
CA VAL A 87 -13.72 9.86 -2.46
C VAL A 87 -12.45 10.63 -2.11
N ALA A 88 -12.59 11.87 -1.66
CA ALA A 88 -11.47 12.72 -1.27
C ALA A 88 -10.68 12.12 -0.09
N VAL A 89 -11.37 11.60 0.93
CA VAL A 89 -10.73 10.95 2.08
C VAL A 89 -9.91 9.73 1.65
N LYS A 90 -10.45 8.87 0.78
CA LYS A 90 -9.68 7.71 0.27
C LYS A 90 -8.46 8.14 -0.51
N LEU A 91 -8.62 9.11 -1.41
CA LEU A 91 -7.51 9.62 -2.20
C LEU A 91 -6.43 10.21 -1.28
N ALA A 92 -6.80 10.99 -0.27
CA ALA A 92 -5.87 11.54 0.70
C ALA A 92 -5.13 10.43 1.45
N VAL A 93 -5.84 9.40 1.93
CA VAL A 93 -5.22 8.22 2.57
C VAL A 93 -4.25 7.53 1.61
N THR A 94 -4.64 7.28 0.36
CA THR A 94 -3.77 6.64 -0.64
C THR A 94 -2.53 7.47 -0.97
N VAL A 95 -2.65 8.81 -1.03
CA VAL A 95 -1.51 9.72 -1.22
C VAL A 95 -0.56 9.65 -0.03
N VAL A 96 -1.07 9.77 1.19
CA VAL A 96 -0.25 9.66 2.41
C VAL A 96 0.47 8.33 2.46
N MET A 97 -0.23 7.22 2.19
CA MET A 97 0.38 5.89 2.14
C MET A 97 1.49 5.80 1.09
N ASN A 98 1.29 6.38 -0.11
CA ASN A 98 2.35 6.40 -1.14
C ASN A 98 3.58 7.19 -0.67
N VAL A 99 3.40 8.34 -0.02
CA VAL A 99 4.51 9.10 0.57
C VAL A 99 5.24 8.26 1.62
N LEU A 100 4.51 7.62 2.52
CA LEU A 100 5.10 6.73 3.53
C LEU A 100 5.85 5.56 2.89
N VAL A 101 5.33 4.97 1.81
CA VAL A 101 6.03 3.91 1.07
C VAL A 101 7.36 4.41 0.51
N LEU A 102 7.34 5.53 -0.22
CA LEU A 102 8.50 6.02 -0.95
C LEU A 102 9.60 6.56 -0.04
N PHE A 103 9.23 7.22 1.05
CA PHE A 103 10.18 7.96 1.88
C PHE A 103 10.52 7.27 3.20
N LEU A 104 9.68 6.36 3.69
CA LEU A 104 9.91 5.66 4.96
C LEU A 104 10.07 4.16 4.77
N LEU A 105 9.07 3.48 4.18
CA LEU A 105 9.05 2.02 4.10
C LEU A 105 10.14 1.47 3.18
N ALA A 106 10.20 1.92 1.93
CA ALA A 106 11.17 1.40 0.96
C ALA A 106 12.63 1.70 1.37
N PRO A 107 12.98 2.90 1.87
CA PRO A 107 14.32 3.14 2.41
C PRO A 107 14.61 2.29 3.66
N GLY A 108 13.66 2.18 4.59
CA GLY A 108 13.82 1.38 5.80
C GLY A 108 14.03 -0.10 5.51
N LEU A 109 13.31 -0.67 4.53
CA LEU A 109 13.48 -2.05 4.11
C LEU A 109 14.83 -2.30 3.42
N ARG A 110 15.34 -1.33 2.65
CA ARG A 110 16.70 -1.40 2.08
C ARG A 110 17.76 -1.35 3.17
N GLU A 111 17.54 -0.55 4.20
CA GLU A 111 18.46 -0.49 5.34
C GLU A 111 18.46 -1.78 6.14
N ALA A 112 17.28 -2.33 6.41
CA ALA A 112 17.12 -3.65 7.01
C ALA A 112 17.84 -4.74 6.20
N ALA A 113 17.73 -4.70 4.88
CA ALA A 113 18.43 -5.63 4.00
C ALA A 113 19.96 -5.50 4.05
N ARG A 114 20.49 -4.31 4.38
CA ARG A 114 21.93 -4.07 4.54
C ARG A 114 22.46 -4.48 5.91
N LEU A 115 21.71 -4.17 6.96
CA LEU A 115 22.15 -4.38 8.35
C LEU A 115 21.83 -5.78 8.86
N GLY A 116 20.77 -6.43 8.37
CA GLY A 116 20.40 -7.77 8.81
C GLY A 116 20.21 -7.83 10.33
N ALA A 117 20.96 -8.70 10.99
CA ALA A 117 20.95 -8.88 12.44
C ALA A 117 21.40 -7.64 13.24
N GLU A 118 22.15 -6.72 12.62
CA GLU A 118 22.62 -5.48 13.26
C GLU A 118 21.56 -4.37 13.26
N LEU A 119 20.39 -4.59 12.63
CA LEU A 119 19.32 -3.60 12.58
C LEU A 119 18.83 -3.27 14.01
N PRO A 120 18.74 -1.98 14.38
CA PRO A 120 18.25 -1.59 15.69
C PRO A 120 16.86 -2.16 15.97
N SER A 121 16.62 -2.66 17.19
CA SER A 121 15.37 -3.36 17.54
C SER A 121 14.11 -2.53 17.28
N ARG A 122 14.21 -1.19 17.46
CA ARG A 122 13.12 -0.27 17.13
C ARG A 122 12.74 -0.32 15.65
N ASP A 123 13.73 -0.35 14.78
CA ASP A 123 13.52 -0.37 13.33
C ASP A 123 13.04 -1.75 12.87
N ALA A 124 13.58 -2.82 13.47
CA ALA A 124 13.09 -4.19 13.25
C ALA A 124 11.61 -4.35 13.62
N ILE A 125 11.16 -3.78 14.76
CA ILE A 125 9.74 -3.76 15.14
C ILE A 125 8.92 -2.95 14.13
N ASN A 126 9.47 -1.83 13.64
CA ASN A 126 8.78 -0.99 12.67
C ASN A 126 8.54 -1.70 11.33
N LEU A 127 9.35 -2.69 10.97
CA LEU A 127 9.12 -3.55 9.79
C LEU A 127 7.86 -4.42 9.90
N VAL A 128 7.31 -4.61 11.11
CA VAL A 128 6.01 -5.26 11.33
C VAL A 128 4.90 -4.23 11.46
N VAL A 129 5.14 -3.17 12.24
CA VAL A 129 4.12 -2.14 12.53
C VAL A 129 3.71 -1.39 11.27
N ALA A 130 4.66 -0.90 10.48
CA ALA A 130 4.37 -0.09 9.29
C ALA A 130 3.48 -0.82 8.26
N PRO A 131 3.81 -2.05 7.80
CA PRO A 131 2.94 -2.78 6.87
C PRO A 131 1.62 -3.23 7.54
N SER A 132 1.58 -3.48 8.85
CA SER A 132 0.33 -3.78 9.56
C SER A 132 -0.65 -2.59 9.53
N VAL A 133 -0.14 -1.37 9.76
CA VAL A 133 -0.92 -0.13 9.67
C VAL A 133 -1.36 0.10 8.22
N ALA A 134 -0.49 -0.15 7.23
CA ALA A 134 -0.85 -0.07 5.82
C ALA A 134 -1.99 -1.03 5.45
N CYS A 135 -1.92 -2.30 5.89
CA CYS A 135 -3.00 -3.27 5.75
C CYS A 135 -4.33 -2.75 6.34
N ALA A 136 -4.31 -2.23 7.57
CA ALA A 136 -5.50 -1.69 8.22
C ALA A 136 -6.10 -0.50 7.43
N LEU A 137 -5.26 0.40 6.92
CA LEU A 137 -5.69 1.54 6.10
C LEU A 137 -6.26 1.09 4.74
N LEU A 138 -5.65 0.11 4.08
CA LEU A 138 -6.17 -0.45 2.82
C LEU A 138 -7.51 -1.17 3.04
N LEU A 139 -7.65 -1.92 4.12
CA LEU A 139 -8.94 -2.53 4.50
C LEU A 139 -9.98 -1.45 4.81
N PHE A 140 -9.63 -0.43 5.57
CA PHE A 140 -10.51 0.70 5.87
C PHE A 140 -11.00 1.41 4.60
N THR A 141 -10.08 1.74 3.67
CA THR A 141 -10.44 2.37 2.38
C THR A 141 -11.31 1.45 1.50
N THR A 142 -11.13 0.14 1.60
CA THR A 142 -11.98 -0.88 0.96
C THR A 142 -13.38 -0.90 1.56
N VAL A 143 -13.51 -0.93 2.89
CA VAL A 143 -14.80 -0.84 3.59
C VAL A 143 -15.53 0.44 3.22
N LEU A 144 -14.84 1.59 3.23
CA LEU A 144 -15.39 2.86 2.78
C LEU A 144 -15.86 2.81 1.31
N SER A 145 -15.30 1.94 0.47
CA SER A 145 -15.69 1.76 -0.95
C SER A 145 -16.96 0.96 -1.14
N VAL A 146 -17.20 0.02 -0.25
CA VAL A 146 -18.40 -0.82 -0.28
C VAL A 146 -19.54 -0.16 0.50
N ALA A 147 -19.29 0.21 1.75
CA ALA A 147 -20.32 0.71 2.68
C ALA A 147 -20.83 2.12 2.34
N LYS A 148 -20.01 2.96 1.70
CA LYS A 148 -20.32 4.35 1.32
C LYS A 148 -21.08 5.13 2.43
N PRO A 149 -20.52 5.26 3.64
CA PRO A 149 -21.27 5.71 4.81
C PRO A 149 -21.79 7.15 4.73
N TRP A 150 -21.24 7.97 3.84
CA TRP A 150 -21.65 9.37 3.67
C TRP A 150 -22.53 9.57 2.44
N LYS A 151 -23.76 10.06 2.67
CA LYS A 151 -24.72 10.47 1.64
C LYS A 151 -24.17 11.60 0.77
N ARG A 152 -24.70 11.68 -0.46
CA ARG A 152 -24.37 12.68 -1.49
C ARG A 152 -24.51 14.12 -0.92
N ARG A 153 -23.61 15.03 -1.31
CA ARG A 153 -24.01 16.41 -1.57
C ARG A 153 -24.77 16.44 -2.90
#